data_AF-G7Q738-F1
#
_entry.id   AF-G7Q738-F1
#
_cell.length_a   1.000
_cell.length_b   1.000
_cell.length_c   1.000
_cell.angle_alpha   90.00
_cell.angle_beta   90.00
_cell.angle_gamma   90.00
#
_symmetry.space_group_name_H-M   'P 1'
#
loop_
_entity.id
_entity.type
_entity.pdbx_description
1 polymer ?
#
loop_
_entity_poly.entity_id
_entity_poly.type
_entity_poly.pdbx_seq_one_letter_code
_entity_poly.pdbx_strand_id
1 'polypeptide(L)'
;MIDKKVYVSMLKDMLDGVKTDEQAEHILDAVFSIPFNALRNGDSIVLPKIGHVTVDKNKGEDCMQFVPEESLLQCLTKAPGGKPSS
;
A
#
# COMPACT_ATOMS: atom_id res chain seq x y z
N MET A 1 -8.35 -9.61 0.82
CA MET A 1 -7.78 -9.19 2.13
C MET A 1 -6.30 -9.49 2.07
N ILE A 2 -5.43 -8.52 2.36
CA ILE A 2 -3.97 -8.75 2.38
C ILE A 2 -3.64 -9.79 3.46
N ASP A 3 -2.78 -10.77 3.15
CA ASP A 3 -2.30 -11.72 4.16
C ASP A 3 -1.35 -11.01 5.12
N LYS A 4 -1.87 -10.64 6.30
CA LYS A 4 -1.12 -9.94 7.35
C LYS A 4 0.13 -10.70 7.79
N LYS A 5 0.14 -12.05 7.72
CA LYS A 5 1.26 -12.87 8.22
C LYS A 5 2.58 -12.57 7.52
N VAL A 6 2.53 -12.32 6.21
CA VAL A 6 3.73 -11.99 5.42
C VAL A 6 4.32 -10.66 5.87
N TYR A 7 3.47 -9.67 6.15
CA TYR A 7 3.91 -8.35 6.58
C TYR A 7 4.36 -8.34 8.04
N VAL A 8 3.73 -9.12 8.91
CA VAL A 8 4.14 -9.28 10.31
C VAL A 8 5.57 -9.80 10.41
N SER A 9 5.90 -10.87 9.68
CA SER A 9 7.27 -11.40 9.65
C SER A 9 8.26 -10.37 9.12
N MET A 10 7.92 -9.72 8.01
CA MET A 10 8.80 -8.73 7.37
C MET A 10 9.05 -7.50 8.26
N LEU A 11 8.05 -7.03 9.01
CA LEU A 11 8.21 -5.92 9.94
C LEU A 11 9.11 -6.28 11.12
N LYS A 12 9.00 -7.49 11.66
CA LYS A 12 9.89 -7.96 12.74
C LYS A 12 11.34 -8.07 12.29
N ASP A 13 11.57 -8.44 11.02
CA ASP A 13 12.91 -8.56 10.45
C ASP A 13 13.54 -7.20 10.09
N MET A 14 12.72 -6.21 9.72
CA MET A 14 13.20 -4.92 9.19
C MET A 14 13.15 -3.76 10.18
N LEU A 15 12.29 -3.81 11.20
CA LEU A 15 12.11 -2.73 12.16
C LEU A 15 12.69 -3.11 13.52
N ASP A 16 13.70 -2.35 13.94
CA ASP A 16 14.23 -2.48 15.30
C ASP A 16 13.14 -2.10 16.32
N GLY A 17 13.00 -2.90 17.38
CA GLY A 17 11.99 -2.72 18.42
C GLY A 17 10.66 -3.46 18.21
N VAL A 18 10.41 -4.08 17.06
CA VAL A 18 9.21 -4.92 16.83
C VAL A 18 9.52 -6.38 17.15
N LYS A 19 9.15 -6.83 18.35
CA LYS A 19 9.57 -8.15 18.87
C LYS A 19 8.45 -9.19 18.89
N THR A 20 7.20 -8.74 18.95
CA THR A 20 6.02 -9.61 19.00
C THR A 20 5.14 -9.44 17.78
N ASP A 21 4.38 -10.49 17.47
CA ASP A 21 3.42 -10.46 16.35
C ASP A 21 2.33 -9.41 16.63
N GLU A 22 1.89 -9.28 17.89
CA GLU A 22 0.93 -8.27 18.33
C GLU A 22 1.42 -6.84 18.05
N GLN A 23 2.69 -6.54 18.32
CA GLN A 23 3.28 -5.23 18.00
C GLN A 23 3.28 -4.96 16.49
N ALA A 24 3.65 -5.96 15.69
CA ALA A 24 3.66 -5.85 14.23
C ALA A 24 2.24 -5.68 13.66
N GLU A 25 1.26 -6.40 14.19
CA GLU A 25 -0.15 -6.29 13.81
C GLU A 25 -0.70 -4.90 14.14
N HIS A 26 -0.41 -4.37 15.33
CA HIS A 26 -0.81 -3.01 15.71
C HIS A 26 -0.21 -1.94 14.79
N ILE A 27 1.05 -2.11 14.37
CA ILE A 27 1.69 -1.21 13.41
C ILE A 27 0.98 -1.28 12.06
N LEU A 28 0.68 -2.49 11.56
CA LEU A 28 -0.05 -2.65 10.30
C LEU A 28 -1.42 -1.98 10.38
N ASP A 29 -2.17 -2.23 11.45
CA ASP A 29 -3.50 -1.64 11.63
C ASP A 29 -3.44 -0.11 11.71
N ALA A 30 -2.43 0.46 12.39
CA ALA A 30 -2.22 1.90 12.40
C ALA A 30 -1.89 2.46 11.01
N VAL A 31 -0.96 1.82 10.29
CA VAL A 31 -0.52 2.25 8.95
C VAL A 31 -1.64 2.18 7.93
N PHE A 32 -2.53 1.17 8.01
CA PHE A 32 -3.65 1.05 7.08
C PHE A 32 -4.89 1.85 7.50
N SER A 33 -5.09 2.12 8.80
CA SER A 33 -6.25 2.89 9.27
C SER A 33 -6.15 4.38 8.97
N ILE A 34 -4.95 4.98 9.01
CA ILE A 34 -4.75 6.39 8.65
C ILE A 34 -5.25 6.69 7.22
N PRO A 35 -4.79 5.98 6.18
CA PRO A 35 -5.26 6.25 4.83
C PRO A 35 -6.73 5.90 4.63
N PHE A 36 -7.22 4.83 5.27
CA PHE A 36 -8.64 4.49 5.23
C PHE A 36 -9.53 5.62 5.77
N ASN A 37 -9.16 6.20 6.93
CA ASN A 37 -9.91 7.28 7.54
C ASN A 37 -9.89 8.58 6.72
N ALA A 38 -8.74 8.92 6.13
CA ALA A 38 -8.62 10.07 5.23
C ALA A 38 -9.51 9.90 3.99
N LEU A 39 -9.49 8.73 3.35
CA LEU A 39 -10.37 8.43 2.21
C LEU A 39 -11.85 8.55 2.58
N ARG A 40 -12.26 8.04 3.76
CA ARG A 40 -13.63 8.16 4.25
C ARG A 40 -14.09 9.62 4.43
N ASN A 41 -13.17 10.52 4.80
CA ASN A 41 -13.46 11.95 4.91
C ASN A 41 -13.54 12.65 3.54
N GLY A 42 -13.22 11.95 2.45
CA GLY A 42 -13.16 12.50 1.10
C GLY A 42 -11.80 13.13 0.76
N ASP A 43 -10.78 12.90 1.60
CA ASP A 43 -9.42 13.30 1.29
C ASP A 43 -8.83 12.38 0.22
N SER A 44 -7.67 12.80 -0.26
CA SER A 44 -6.94 12.08 -1.29
C SER A 44 -5.55 11.70 -0.80
N ILE A 45 -5.09 10.52 -1.20
CA ILE A 45 -3.86 9.93 -0.68
C ILE A 45 -2.88 9.70 -1.80
N VAL A 46 -1.72 10.32 -1.66
CA VAL A 46 -0.57 10.08 -2.51
C VAL A 46 0.33 9.09 -1.80
N LEU A 47 0.59 7.96 -2.46
CA LEU A 47 1.57 6.96 -2.06
C LEU A 47 2.73 7.06 -3.06
N PRO A 48 3.80 7.82 -2.75
CA PRO A 48 4.87 8.07 -3.69
C PRO A 48 5.44 6.78 -4.26
N LYS A 49 5.69 6.76 -5.57
CA LYS A 49 6.15 5.61 -6.35
C LYS A 49 5.12 4.49 -6.56
N ILE A 50 3.96 4.56 -5.91
CA ILE A 50 2.89 3.57 -5.99
C ILE A 50 1.72 4.14 -6.79
N GLY A 51 1.17 5.28 -6.35
CA GLY A 51 0.00 5.86 -6.99
C GLY A 51 -0.82 6.75 -6.08
N HIS A 52 -1.99 7.08 -6.58
CA HIS A 52 -2.92 8.03 -5.99
C HIS A 52 -4.26 7.36 -5.73
N VAL A 53 -4.79 7.51 -4.51
CA VAL A 53 -6.10 6.98 -4.12
C VAL A 53 -7.05 8.14 -3.82
N THR A 54 -8.26 8.07 -4.37
CA THR A 54 -9.34 9.04 -4.15
C THR A 54 -10.66 8.32 -3.92
N VAL A 55 -11.65 9.02 -3.37
CA VAL A 55 -13.04 8.54 -3.31
C VAL A 55 -13.89 9.35 -4.30
N ASP A 56 -14.52 8.67 -5.24
CA ASP A 56 -15.43 9.25 -6.21
C ASP A 56 -16.87 9.16 -5.71
N LYS A 57 -17.32 10.23 -5.05
CA LYS A 57 -18.67 10.34 -4.49
C LYS A 57 -19.77 10.31 -5.57
N ASN A 58 -19.43 10.53 -6.84
CA ASN A 58 -20.42 10.47 -7.93
C ASN A 58 -20.72 9.02 -8.35
N LYS A 59 -19.85 8.06 -8.03
CA LYS A 59 -20.04 6.63 -8.32
C LYS A 59 -20.69 5.84 -7.17
N GLY A 60 -20.99 6.51 -6.06
CA GLY A 60 -21.58 5.94 -4.86
C GLY A 60 -20.79 6.30 -3.60
N GLU A 61 -21.37 6.02 -2.43
CA GLU A 61 -20.63 6.08 -1.17
C GLU A 61 -19.46 5.08 -1.22
N ASP A 62 -18.29 5.52 -0.75
CA ASP A 62 -17.07 4.70 -0.63
C ASP A 62 -16.49 4.12 -1.93
N CYS A 63 -16.84 4.67 -3.10
CA CYS A 63 -16.24 4.22 -4.36
C CYS A 63 -14.79 4.71 -4.49
N MET A 64 -13.83 3.86 -4.15
CA MET A 64 -12.40 4.16 -4.26
C MET A 64 -11.91 4.09 -5.71
N GLN A 65 -11.13 5.10 -6.12
CA GLN A 65 -10.38 5.11 -7.37
C GLN A 65 -8.88 5.09 -7.07
N PHE A 66 -8.15 4.26 -7.81
CA PHE A 66 -6.70 4.17 -7.75
C PHE A 66 -6.09 4.50 -9.11
N VAL A 67 -5.17 5.45 -9.13
CA VAL A 67 -4.39 5.84 -10.31
C VAL A 67 -2.93 5.47 -10.03
N PRO A 68 -2.38 4.42 -10.67
CA PRO A 68 -1.00 3.99 -10.43
C PRO A 68 -0.01 5.02 -10.96
N GLU A 69 1.10 5.19 -10.24
CA GLU A 69 2.24 5.96 -10.76
C GLU A 69 3.00 5.15 -11.82
N GLU A 70 3.66 5.86 -12.75
CA GLU A 70 4.43 5.23 -13.82
C GLU A 70 5.52 4.29 -13.28
N SER A 71 6.15 4.63 -12.16
CA SER A 71 7.15 3.78 -11.51
C SER A 71 6.60 2.41 -11.11
N LEU A 72 5.35 2.36 -10.62
CA LEU A 72 4.70 1.10 -10.29
C LEU A 72 4.44 0.30 -11.57
N LEU A 73 3.91 0.95 -12.60
CA LEU A 73 3.66 0.31 -13.89
C LEU A 73 4.95 -0.27 -14.48
N GLN A 74 6.04 0.49 -14.49
CA GLN A 74 7.35 0.03 -14.97
C GLN A 74 7.88 -1.17 -14.17
N CYS A 75 7.69 -1.18 -12.84
CA CYS A 75 8.03 -2.33 -12.01
C CYS A 75 7.22 -3.57 -12.36
N LEU A 76 5.92 -3.41 -12.63
CA LEU A 76 5.02 -4.52 -12.97
C LEU A 76 5.21 -5.04 -14.39
N THR A 77 5.59 -4.18 -15.35
CA THR A 77 5.79 -4.57 -16.76
C THR A 77 7.20 -5.07 -17.06
N LYS A 78 8.17 -4.87 -16.16
CA LYS A 78 9.49 -5.51 -16.27
C LYS A 78 9.33 -7.00 -15.98
N ALA A 79 9.12 -7.79 -17.04
CA ALA A 79 9.21 -9.24 -16.96
C ALA A 79 10.55 -9.64 -16.31
N PRO A 80 10.56 -10.60 -15.36
CA PRO A 80 11.80 -11.13 -14.81
C PRO A 80 12.51 -11.92 -15.91
N GLY A 81 13.37 -11.26 -16.69
CA GLY A 81 14.10 -11.93 -17.77
C GLY A 81 14.60 -11.08 -18.95
N GLY A 82 14.47 -9.75 -18.92
CA GLY A 82 15.06 -8.90 -19.96
C GLY A 82 16.58 -8.81 -19.83
N LYS A 83 17.32 -9.68 -20.51
CA LYS A 83 18.76 -9.49 -20.74
C LYS A 83 18.97 -8.09 -21.37
N PRO A 84 19.90 -7.25 -20.87
CA PRO A 84 20.27 -6.06 -21.59
C PRO A 84 20.94 -6.50 -22.90
N SER A 85 20.31 -6.17 -24.02
CA SER A 85 20.99 -6.19 -25.32
C SER A 85 21.89 -4.96 -25.38
N SER A 86 23.18 -5.19 -25.17
CA SER A 86 24.28 -4.32 -25.58
C SER A 86 25.45 -5.20 -25.95
#